data_AF-A0A7M3BZH0-F1
#
_entry.id   AF-A0A7M3BZH0-F1
#
_cell.length_a   1.000
_cell.length_b   1.000
_cell.length_c   1.000
_cell.angle_alpha   90.00
_cell.angle_beta   90.00
_cell.angle_gamma   90.00
#
_symmetry.space_group_name_H-M   'P 1'
#
loop_
_entity.id
_entity.type
_entity.pdbx_description
1 polymer ?
#
loop_
_entity_poly.entity_id
_entity_poly.type
_entity_poly.pdbx_seq_one_letter_code
_entity_poly.pdbx_strand_id
1 'polypeptide(L)'
;DIFRVGNAAGESHPVVAEGISMALQSGWLLACELACAPDGRAGREAAGRRYEAAWKKLFSTRVYAAAAIAGIALRPGNATLMAAIIRNFPQALTLGAQLSGKTKPVPGFV
;
A
#
# COMPACT_ATOMS: atom_id res chain seq x y z
N ASP A 1 3.18 3.28 24.21
CA ASP A 1 2.93 3.67 22.80
C ASP A 1 2.15 2.56 22.12
N ILE A 2 1.23 2.92 21.22
CA ILE A 2 0.41 1.94 20.46
C ILE A 2 0.63 2.25 18.98
N PHE A 3 1.03 1.24 18.22
CA PHE A 3 1.28 1.35 16.79
C PHE A 3 0.27 0.51 16.02
N ARG A 4 -0.30 1.07 14.96
CA ARG A 4 -1.19 0.34 14.06
C ARG A 4 -0.38 -0.21 12.89
N VAL A 5 -0.54 -1.50 12.63
CA VAL A 5 0.03 -2.21 11.47
C VAL A 5 -1.07 -2.98 10.74
N GLY A 6 -0.81 -3.42 9.52
CA GLY A 6 -1.79 -4.19 8.77
C GLY A 6 -3.04 -3.39 8.40
N ASN A 7 -4.18 -4.06 8.36
CA ASN A 7 -5.47 -3.42 8.07
C ASN A 7 -5.79 -2.29 9.07
N ALA A 8 -5.29 -2.38 10.31
CA ALA A 8 -5.46 -1.32 11.28
C ALA A 8 -4.65 -0.05 10.93
N ALA A 9 -3.54 -0.16 10.18
CA ALA A 9 -2.79 0.99 9.68
C ALA A 9 -3.45 1.61 8.45
N GLY A 10 -4.06 0.79 7.61
CA GLY A 10 -4.87 1.21 6.48
C GLY A 10 -5.28 0.02 5.62
N GLU A 11 -6.58 -0.12 5.42
CA GLU A 11 -7.14 -1.16 4.56
C GLU A 11 -7.20 -0.66 3.10
N SER A 12 -6.81 -1.54 2.18
CA SER A 12 -6.95 -1.32 0.73
C SER A 12 -8.16 -2.08 0.20
N HIS A 13 -8.82 -1.53 -0.82
CA HIS A 13 -9.92 -2.24 -1.48
C HIS A 13 -9.43 -3.61 -2.03
N PRO A 14 -10.16 -4.72 -1.82
CA PRO A 14 -9.70 -6.07 -2.18
C PRO A 14 -9.46 -6.30 -3.68
N VAL A 15 -10.06 -5.48 -4.54
CA VAL A 15 -9.99 -5.60 -6.02
C VAL A 15 -8.56 -5.63 -6.58
N VAL A 16 -7.58 -5.05 -5.88
CA VAL A 16 -6.17 -5.01 -6.33
C VAL A 16 -5.33 -6.13 -5.69
N ALA A 17 -5.90 -6.88 -4.74
CA ALA A 17 -5.29 -8.01 -4.04
C ALA A 17 -3.96 -7.69 -3.29
N GLU A 18 -3.81 -6.47 -2.76
CA GLU A 18 -2.60 -6.03 -2.05
C GLU A 18 -2.67 -6.14 -0.52
N GLY A 19 -3.84 -6.46 0.05
CA GLY A 19 -4.08 -6.33 1.51
C GLY A 19 -3.06 -7.07 2.38
N ILE A 20 -2.79 -8.34 2.08
CA ILE A 20 -1.82 -9.16 2.84
C ILE A 20 -0.39 -8.63 2.66
N SER A 21 0.01 -8.34 1.42
CA SER A 21 1.35 -7.81 1.13
C SER A 21 1.59 -6.49 1.86
N MET A 22 0.64 -5.56 1.81
CA MET A 22 0.70 -4.30 2.55
C MET A 22 0.77 -4.52 4.06
N ALA A 23 0.04 -5.51 4.59
CA ALA A 23 0.06 -5.80 6.02
C ALA A 23 1.42 -6.32 6.50
N LEU A 24 2.01 -7.26 5.77
CA LEU A 24 3.34 -7.78 6.08
C LEU A 24 4.40 -6.68 5.98
N GLN A 25 4.35 -5.87 4.93
CA GLN A 25 5.30 -4.77 4.71
C GLN A 25 5.17 -3.67 5.78
N SER A 26 3.94 -3.37 6.22
CA SER A 26 3.66 -2.45 7.32
C SER A 26 4.27 -2.96 8.64
N GLY A 27 4.11 -4.25 8.95
CA GLY A 27 4.74 -4.87 10.13
C GLY A 27 6.28 -4.82 10.07
N TRP A 28 6.86 -5.19 8.93
CA TRP A 28 8.30 -5.12 8.68
C TRP A 28 8.86 -3.72 8.89
N LEU A 29 8.22 -2.71 8.29
CA LEU A 29 8.67 -1.32 8.37
C LEU A 29 8.70 -0.82 9.83
N LEU A 30 7.66 -1.12 10.61
CA LEU A 30 7.63 -0.75 12.02
C LEU A 30 8.73 -1.48 12.82
N ALA A 31 8.94 -2.77 12.55
CA ALA A 31 9.97 -3.56 13.21
C ALA A 31 11.38 -2.97 12.97
N CYS A 32 11.69 -2.59 11.73
CA CYS A 32 12.96 -1.93 11.40
C CYS A 32 13.13 -0.58 12.13
N GLU A 33 12.10 0.27 12.14
CA GLU A 33 12.16 1.56 12.81
C GLU A 33 12.36 1.45 14.33
N LEU A 34 11.72 0.44 14.94
CA LEU A 34 11.89 0.15 16.37
C LEU A 34 13.25 -0.49 16.68
N ALA A 35 13.76 -1.36 15.82
CA ALA A 35 15.07 -2.00 16.01
C ALA A 35 16.23 -0.99 16.02
N CYS A 36 16.11 0.12 15.29
CA CYS A 36 17.10 1.20 15.26
C CYS A 36 16.81 2.33 16.26
N ALA A 37 15.75 2.24 17.06
CA ALA A 37 15.36 3.30 17.97
C ALA A 37 16.20 3.27 19.26
N PRO A 38 16.61 4.42 19.80
CA PRO A 38 17.12 4.50 21.15
C PRO A 38 16.08 4.00 22.17
N ASP A 39 16.57 3.51 23.31
CA ASP A 39 15.71 3.04 24.38
C ASP A 39 14.80 4.14 24.96
N GLY A 40 13.70 3.69 25.56
CA GLY A 40 12.74 4.56 26.23
C GLY A 40 11.69 5.16 25.30
N ARG A 41 10.83 6.00 25.92
CA ARG A 41 9.61 6.50 25.27
C ARG A 41 9.91 7.43 24.10
N ALA A 42 10.86 8.35 24.26
CA ALA A 42 11.21 9.32 23.22
C ALA A 42 11.72 8.64 21.93
N GLY A 43 12.51 7.57 22.07
CA GLY A 43 12.99 6.79 20.94
C GLY A 43 11.86 6.08 20.19
N ARG A 44 10.93 5.44 20.92
CA ARG A 44 9.74 4.80 20.33
C ARG A 44 8.81 5.81 19.65
N GLU A 45 8.62 7.00 20.22
CA GLU A 45 7.83 8.05 19.59
C GLU A 45 8.48 8.56 18.29
N ALA A 46 9.81 8.70 18.26
CA ALA A 46 10.54 9.07 17.06
C ALA A 46 10.44 7.98 15.98
N ALA A 47 10.58 6.70 16.35
CA ALA A 47 10.37 5.57 15.45
C ALA A 47 8.94 5.53 14.89
N GLY A 48 7.94 5.80 15.72
CA GLY A 48 6.54 5.91 15.29
C GLY A 48 6.32 6.95 14.19
N ARG A 49 6.93 8.14 14.33
CA ARG A 49 6.83 9.20 13.31
C ARG A 49 7.52 8.81 12.00
N ARG A 50 8.67 8.15 12.07
CA ARG A 50 9.39 7.66 10.88
C ARG A 50 8.61 6.56 10.18
N TYR A 51 8.07 5.60 10.94
CA TYR A 51 7.17 4.58 10.44
C TYR A 51 5.95 5.19 9.74
N GLU A 52 5.26 6.15 10.35
CA GLU A 52 4.08 6.80 9.76
C GLU A 52 4.42 7.50 8.43
N ALA A 53 5.52 8.24 8.39
CA ALA A 53 5.97 8.93 7.19
C ALA A 53 6.31 7.94 6.06
N ALA A 54 7.03 6.86 6.38
CA ALA A 54 7.38 5.83 5.41
C ALA A 54 6.14 5.03 4.95
N TRP A 55 5.21 4.73 5.86
CA TRP A 55 3.94 4.07 5.55
C TRP A 55 3.13 4.89 4.54
N LYS A 56 2.94 6.20 4.81
CA LYS A 56 2.19 7.09 3.89
C LYS A 56 2.84 7.14 2.50
N LYS A 57 4.17 7.25 2.45
CA LYS A 57 4.92 7.28 1.18
C LYS A 57 4.75 5.99 0.36
N LEU A 58 4.71 4.83 1.01
CA LEU A 58 4.66 3.53 0.34
C LEU A 58 3.24 3.06 0.00
N PHE A 59 2.26 3.38 0.85
CA PHE A 59 0.95 2.74 0.81
C PHE A 59 -0.21 3.67 0.45
N SER A 60 -0.13 4.98 0.69
CA SER A 60 -1.28 5.88 0.43
C SER A 60 -1.75 5.83 -1.04
N THR A 61 -0.82 5.89 -2.00
CA THR A 61 -1.17 5.78 -3.42
C THR A 61 -1.83 4.45 -3.76
N ARG A 62 -1.42 3.34 -3.11
CA ARG A 62 -1.99 2.01 -3.36
C ARG A 62 -3.44 1.93 -2.89
N VAL A 63 -3.73 2.48 -1.70
CA VAL A 63 -5.09 2.55 -1.14
C VAL A 63 -6.00 3.36 -2.06
N TYR A 64 -5.58 4.56 -2.48
CA TYR A 64 -6.38 5.40 -3.38
C TYR A 64 -6.55 4.77 -4.76
N ALA A 65 -5.50 4.17 -5.32
CA ALA A 65 -5.59 3.48 -6.61
C ALA A 65 -6.58 2.31 -6.54
N ALA A 66 -6.55 1.52 -5.47
CA ALA A 66 -7.48 0.42 -5.28
C ALA A 66 -8.93 0.90 -5.15
N ALA A 67 -9.18 1.98 -4.42
CA ALA A 67 -10.50 2.60 -4.32
C ALA A 67 -11.00 3.13 -5.67
N ALA A 68 -10.13 3.80 -6.44
CA ALA A 68 -10.47 4.32 -7.75
C ALA A 68 -10.78 3.19 -8.75
N ILE A 69 -9.95 2.15 -8.80
CA ILE A 69 -10.17 0.98 -9.64
C ILE A 69 -11.48 0.28 -9.25
N ALA A 70 -11.77 0.14 -7.96
CA ALA A 70 -13.03 -0.43 -7.49
C ALA A 70 -14.24 0.39 -7.98
N GLY A 71 -14.18 1.72 -7.82
CA GLY A 71 -15.25 2.61 -8.25
C GLY A 71 -15.51 2.57 -9.75
N ILE A 72 -14.48 2.30 -10.56
CA ILE A 72 -14.62 2.10 -12.01
C ILE A 72 -15.20 0.72 -12.30
N ALA A 73 -14.62 -0.34 -11.75
CA ALA A 73 -14.96 -1.72 -12.06
C ALA A 73 -16.38 -2.11 -11.61
N LEU A 74 -16.86 -1.57 -10.50
CA LEU A 74 -18.16 -1.92 -9.90
C LEU A 74 -19.34 -1.12 -10.48
N ARG A 75 -19.10 -0.17 -11.39
CA ARG A 75 -20.15 0.61 -12.05
C ARG A 75 -20.75 -0.15 -13.25
N PRO A 76 -22.08 -0.16 -13.43
CA PRO A 76 -22.72 -0.78 -14.59
C PRO A 76 -22.17 -0.22 -15.91
N GLY A 77 -21.87 -1.08 -16.88
CA GLY A 77 -21.33 -0.71 -18.20
C GLY A 77 -19.82 -0.45 -18.25
N ASN A 78 -19.16 -0.18 -17.12
CA ASN A 78 -17.73 0.10 -17.07
C ASN A 78 -16.85 -1.15 -17.21
N ALA A 79 -17.34 -2.33 -16.84
CA ALA A 79 -16.60 -3.58 -17.03
C ALA A 79 -16.30 -3.86 -18.52
N THR A 80 -17.28 -3.61 -19.39
CA THR A 80 -17.13 -3.76 -20.85
C THR A 80 -16.14 -2.73 -21.42
N LEU A 81 -16.18 -1.50 -20.90
CA LEU A 81 -15.23 -0.44 -21.25
C LEU A 81 -13.81 -0.78 -20.79
N MET A 82 -13.63 -1.24 -19.54
CA MET A 82 -12.34 -1.71 -19.04
C MET A 82 -11.80 -2.87 -19.90
N ALA A 83 -12.64 -3.83 -20.27
CA ALA A 83 -12.24 -4.92 -21.15
C ALA A 83 -11.80 -4.41 -22.53
N ALA A 84 -12.48 -3.41 -23.09
CA ALA A 84 -12.07 -2.78 -24.34
C ALA A 84 -10.75 -2.02 -24.22
N ILE A 85 -10.54 -1.27 -23.12
CA ILE A 85 -9.29 -0.55 -22.86
C ILE A 85 -8.12 -1.53 -22.70
N ILE A 86 -8.27 -2.58 -21.89
CA ILE A 86 -7.21 -3.57 -21.68
C ILE A 86 -6.86 -4.29 -22.98
N ARG A 87 -7.85 -4.62 -23.82
CA ARG A 87 -7.61 -5.26 -25.13
C ARG A 87 -6.86 -4.35 -26.10
N ASN A 88 -7.23 -3.07 -26.18
CA ASN A 88 -6.63 -2.14 -27.15
C ASN A 88 -5.37 -1.43 -26.62
N PHE A 89 -5.18 -1.39 -25.31
CA PHE A 89 -4.06 -0.73 -24.64
C PHE A 89 -3.53 -1.57 -23.46
N PRO A 90 -2.84 -2.69 -23.73
CA PRO A 90 -2.40 -3.63 -22.70
C PRO A 90 -1.42 -3.02 -21.68
N GLN A 91 -0.73 -1.94 -22.04
CA GLN A 91 0.14 -1.16 -21.15
C GLN A 91 -0.61 -0.57 -19.94
N ALA A 92 -1.94 -0.45 -19.99
CA ALA A 92 -2.75 -0.07 -18.83
C ALA A 92 -2.55 -1.01 -17.63
N LEU A 93 -2.31 -2.31 -17.87
CA LEU A 93 -2.04 -3.27 -16.80
C LEU A 93 -0.70 -2.99 -16.11
N THR A 94 0.32 -2.63 -16.87
CA THR A 94 1.64 -2.26 -16.34
C THR A 94 1.54 -0.99 -15.49
N LEU A 95 0.81 0.02 -15.98
CA LEU A 95 0.55 1.24 -15.20
C LEU A 95 -0.21 0.93 -13.90
N GLY A 96 -1.23 0.07 -13.97
CA GLY A 96 -1.95 -0.41 -12.79
C GLY A 96 -1.05 -1.14 -11.78
N ALA A 97 -0.10 -1.96 -12.26
CA ALA A 97 0.88 -2.64 -11.41
C ALA A 97 1.83 -1.65 -10.70
N GLN A 98 2.27 -0.61 -11.40
CA GLN A 98 3.12 0.44 -10.82
C GLN A 98 2.36 1.28 -9.79
N LEU A 99 1.10 1.66 -10.08
CA LEU A 99 0.24 2.44 -9.18
C LEU A 99 -0.16 1.65 -7.94
N SER A 100 -0.44 0.36 -8.10
CA SER A 100 -0.68 -0.56 -6.97
C SER A 100 0.59 -0.91 -6.19
N GLY A 101 1.76 -0.45 -6.64
CA GLY A 101 3.02 -0.62 -5.93
C GLY A 101 3.59 -2.04 -5.98
N LYS A 102 3.08 -2.91 -6.87
CA LYS A 102 3.61 -4.25 -7.14
C LYS A 102 5.06 -4.23 -7.64
N THR A 103 5.51 -3.09 -8.16
CA THR A 103 6.88 -2.90 -8.66
C THR A 103 7.77 -2.12 -7.70
N LYS A 104 7.27 -1.75 -6.51
CA LYS A 104 8.04 -0.94 -5.54
C LYS A 104 8.66 -1.83 -4.47
N PRO A 105 9.99 -1.82 -4.31
CA PRO A 105 10.64 -2.58 -3.25
C PRO A 105 10.30 -1.98 -1.89
N VAL A 106 10.36 -2.84 -0.87
CA VAL A 106 10.19 -2.45 0.53
C VAL A 106 11.57 -2.15 1.09
N PRO A 107 11.80 -0.97 1.69
CA PRO A 107 13.09 -0.63 2.26
C PRO A 107 13.58 -1.71 3.25
N GLY A 108 14.83 -2.15 3.12
CA GLY A 108 15.44 -3.16 3.98
C GLY A 108 15.11 -4.62 3.64
N PHE A 109 14.24 -4.88 2.66
CA PHE A 109 14.07 -6.20 2.05
C PHE A 109 15.04 -6.28 0.86
N VAL A 110 16.22 -6.89 1.07
CA VAL A 110 17.19 -7.24 0.02
C VAL A 110 17.09 -8.72 -0.30
#